data_AF-A0AAD4T9B1-F1
#
_entry.id   AF-A0AAD4T9B1-F1
#
_cell.length_a   1.000
_cell.length_b   1.000
_cell.length_c   1.000
_cell.angle_alpha   90.00
_cell.angle_beta   90.00
_cell.angle_gamma   90.00
#
_symmetry.space_group_name_H-M   'P 1'
#
loop_
_entity.id
_entity.type
_entity.pdbx_description
1 polymer ?
#
loop_
_entity_poly.entity_id
_entity_poly.type
_entity_poly.pdbx_seq_one_letter_code
_entity_poly.pdbx_strand_id
1 'polypeptide(L)'
;NCLGALDGTHISVHVATADKPRYRTRKSAIATDVLGVCSQDLEVIYVYPGWEGSAADSRVLREAIYKKNGLKVPHGYYYLVDAGYPNSGGFLAPFRGQRYHLKE
;
A
#
# COMPACT_ATOMS: atom_id res chain seq x y z
N ASN A 1 8.00 -4.32 -18.31
CA ASN A 1 6.53 -4.23 -18.08
C ASN A 1 6.17 -3.75 -16.67
N CYS A 2 7.12 -3.25 -15.87
CA CYS A 2 6.79 -2.57 -14.63
C CYS A 2 5.99 -1.30 -14.94
N LEU A 3 4.99 -0.94 -14.14
CA LEU A 3 4.28 0.34 -14.25
C LEU A 3 4.79 1.38 -13.24
N GLY A 4 5.45 0.89 -12.18
CA GLY A 4 5.93 1.68 -11.07
C GLY A 4 5.84 0.88 -9.77
N ALA A 5 5.64 1.55 -8.64
CA ALA A 5 5.61 0.93 -7.33
C ALA A 5 4.41 1.41 -6.52
N LEU A 6 3.98 0.59 -5.56
CA LEU A 6 2.99 0.97 -4.55
C LEU A 6 3.43 0.52 -3.17
N ASP A 7 2.99 1.27 -2.17
CA ASP A 7 3.18 0.94 -0.77
C ASP A 7 2.06 1.53 0.10
N GLY A 8 1.89 0.96 1.30
CA GLY A 8 1.05 1.52 2.35
C GLY A 8 1.83 2.59 3.12
N THR A 9 1.18 3.70 3.47
CA THR A 9 1.78 4.73 4.32
C THR A 9 0.81 5.19 5.40
N HIS A 10 1.33 5.38 6.60
CA HIS A 10 0.55 5.82 7.75
C HIS A 10 0.63 7.33 7.91
N ILE A 11 -0.52 8.00 7.83
CA ILE A 11 -0.65 9.43 8.10
C ILE A 11 -1.30 9.60 9.48
N SER A 12 -0.63 10.34 10.37
CA SER A 12 -1.14 10.61 11.72
C SER A 12 -2.52 11.30 11.68
N VAL A 13 -3.43 10.85 12.54
CA VAL A 13 -4.78 11.42 12.64
C VAL A 13 -5.22 11.60 14.08
N HIS A 14 -6.16 12.52 14.29
CA HIS A 14 -6.87 12.67 15.54
C HIS A 14 -8.27 12.06 15.39
N VAL A 15 -8.59 11.09 16.25
CA VAL A 15 -9.89 10.41 16.29
C VAL A 15 -10.43 10.39 17.72
N ALA A 16 -11.73 10.18 17.87
CA ALA A 16 -12.36 10.01 19.17
C ALA A 16 -11.71 8.86 19.96
N THR A 17 -11.71 8.96 21.30
CA THR A 17 -11.09 7.93 22.16
C THR A 17 -11.65 6.53 21.88
N ALA A 18 -12.94 6.43 21.56
CA ALA A 18 -13.61 5.17 21.20
C ALA A 18 -13.06 4.54 19.90
N ASP A 19 -12.57 5.35 18.96
CA ASP A 19 -12.06 4.88 17.66
C ASP A 19 -10.55 4.61 17.66
N LYS A 20 -9.80 5.13 18.64
CA LYS A 20 -8.35 4.92 18.75
C LYS A 20 -7.90 3.47 18.60
N PRO A 21 -8.61 2.44 19.12
CA PRO A 21 -8.21 1.05 18.91
C PRO A 21 -8.17 0.64 17.43
N ARG A 22 -9.08 1.15 16.59
CA ARG A 22 -9.12 0.87 15.14
C ARG A 22 -7.99 1.55 14.40
N TYR A 23 -7.68 2.80 14.75
CA TYR A 23 -6.65 3.58 14.08
C TYR A 23 -5.23 3.32 14.62
N ARG A 24 -5.07 2.36 15.53
CA ARG A 24 -3.77 2.03 16.12
C ARG A 24 -2.94 1.19 15.16
N THR A 25 -1.78 1.71 14.76
CA THR A 25 -0.81 0.97 13.96
C THR A 25 -0.03 -0.04 14.79
N ARG A 26 0.73 -0.93 14.14
CA ARG A 26 1.67 -1.85 14.79
C ARG A 26 2.70 -1.14 15.67
N LYS A 27 3.05 0.11 15.35
CA LYS A 27 3.98 0.95 16.13
C LYS A 27 3.27 1.76 17.23
N SER A 28 2.01 1.43 17.54
CA SER A 28 1.17 2.11 18.54
C SER A 28 0.85 3.59 18.24
N ALA A 29 1.13 4.07 17.02
CA ALA A 29 0.69 5.39 16.57
C ALA A 29 -0.80 5.37 16.21
N ILE A 30 -1.46 6.52 16.30
CA ILE A 30 -2.83 6.71 15.79
C ILE A 30 -2.75 7.31 14.39
N ALA A 31 -3.06 6.51 13.37
CA ALA A 31 -2.90 6.89 11.98
C ALA A 31 -4.00 6.29 11.10
N THR A 32 -4.22 6.90 9.93
CA THR A 32 -4.92 6.28 8.81
C THR A 32 -3.89 5.63 7.89
N ASP A 33 -4.24 4.49 7.31
CA ASP A 33 -3.48 3.87 6.24
C ASP A 33 -3.94 4.43 4.88
N VAL A 34 -2.95 4.73 4.04
CA VAL A 34 -3.13 5.28 2.70
C VAL A 34 -2.27 4.45 1.75
N LEU A 35 -2.90 3.86 0.74
CA LEU A 35 -2.17 3.22 -0.35
C LEU A 35 -1.77 4.29 -1.38
N GLY A 36 -0.47 4.43 -1.62
CA GLY A 36 0.08 5.29 -2.67
C GLY A 36 0.64 4.46 -3.82
N VAL A 37 0.48 4.95 -5.05
CA VAL A 37 1.08 4.35 -6.26
C VAL A 37 1.82 5.43 -7.03
N CYS A 38 3.06 5.12 -7.39
CA CYS A 38 3.90 5.98 -8.20
C CYS A 38 4.23 5.32 -9.55
N SER A 39 4.39 6.13 -10.59
CA SER A 39 4.92 5.70 -11.89
C SER A 39 6.43 5.44 -11.83
N GLN A 40 7.02 4.99 -12.94
CA GLN A 40 8.48 4.89 -13.07
C GLN A 40 9.18 6.26 -13.00
N ASP A 41 8.48 7.33 -13.38
CA ASP A 41 9.00 8.71 -13.36
C ASP A 41 8.81 9.38 -11.99
N LEU A 42 8.49 8.60 -10.96
CA LEU A 42 8.24 9.04 -9.58
C LEU A 42 7.03 9.97 -9.41
N GLU A 43 6.13 9.99 -10.38
CA GLU A 43 4.87 10.72 -10.29
C GLU A 43 3.85 9.92 -9.49
N VAL A 44 3.14 10.57 -8.57
CA VAL A 44 2.02 9.93 -7.86
C VAL A 44 0.83 9.84 -8.80
N ILE A 45 0.46 8.62 -9.19
CA ILE A 45 -0.61 8.36 -10.18
C ILE A 45 -1.91 7.86 -9.56
N TYR A 46 -1.86 7.40 -8.30
CA TYR A 46 -3.04 6.94 -7.58
C TYR A 46 -2.83 7.02 -6.06
N VAL A 47 -3.88 7.43 -5.35
CA VAL A 47 -3.91 7.50 -3.88
C VAL A 47 -5.24 6.95 -3.40
N TYR A 48 -5.20 6.03 -2.43
CA TYR A 48 -6.39 5.48 -1.79
C TYR A 48 -6.33 5.63 -0.27
N PRO A 49 -6.89 6.73 0.26
CA PRO A 49 -6.87 7.04 1.68
C PRO A 49 -8.07 6.46 2.43
N GLY A 50 -8.04 6.58 3.76
CA GLY A 50 -9.22 6.43 4.62
C GLY A 50 -9.37 5.07 5.30
N TRP A 51 -8.32 4.25 5.29
CA TRP A 51 -8.31 2.99 6.03
C TRP A 51 -7.84 3.20 7.47
N GLU A 52 -8.36 2.39 8.39
CA GLU A 52 -7.90 2.46 9.77
C GLU A 52 -6.44 2.01 9.87
N GLY A 53 -5.65 2.60 10.75
CA GLY A 53 -4.23 2.26 10.91
C GLY A 53 -3.96 0.80 11.34
N SER A 54 -4.96 0.07 11.81
CA SER A 54 -4.87 -1.37 12.08
C SER A 54 -5.19 -2.25 10.86
N ALA A 55 -5.60 -1.68 9.73
CA ALA A 55 -5.88 -2.43 8.52
C ALA A 55 -4.60 -3.11 8.02
N ALA A 56 -4.77 -4.30 7.43
CA ALA A 56 -3.67 -4.94 6.72
C ALA A 56 -3.58 -4.35 5.31
N ASP A 57 -2.37 -3.98 4.90
CA ASP A 57 -2.04 -3.43 3.59
C ASP A 57 -2.65 -4.25 2.43
N SER A 58 -2.64 -5.58 2.54
CA SER A 58 -3.25 -6.49 1.55
C SER A 58 -4.77 -6.31 1.41
N ARG A 59 -5.47 -5.97 2.51
CA ARG A 59 -6.90 -5.62 2.48
C ARG A 59 -7.10 -4.28 1.78
N VAL A 60 -6.28 -3.28 2.09
CA VAL A 60 -6.36 -1.95 1.47
C VAL A 60 -6.16 -2.06 -0.04
N LEU A 61 -5.15 -2.80 -0.50
CA LEU A 61 -4.89 -3.06 -1.91
C LEU A 61 -6.07 -3.77 -2.59
N ARG A 62 -6.62 -4.83 -1.97
CA ARG A 62 -7.76 -5.55 -2.53
C ARG A 62 -8.93 -4.60 -2.79
N GLU A 63 -9.23 -3.75 -1.84
CA GLU A 63 -10.35 -2.80 -1.93
C GLU A 63 -10.05 -1.68 -2.94
N ALA A 64 -8.78 -1.25 -3.05
CA ALA A 64 -8.35 -0.31 -4.08
C ALA A 64 -8.59 -0.84 -5.50
N ILE A 65 -8.44 -2.15 -5.72
CA ILE A 65 -8.66 -2.80 -7.02
C ILE A 65 -10.16 -2.93 -7.35
N TYR A 66 -10.97 -3.36 -6.36
CA TYR A 66 -12.40 -3.63 -6.58
C TYR A 66 -13.29 -2.38 -6.54
N LYS A 67 -12.79 -1.25 -6.02
CA LYS A 67 -13.51 0.02 -6.04
C LYS A 67 -13.92 0.41 -7.47
N LYS A 68 -15.08 1.07 -7.61
CA LYS A 68 -15.46 1.73 -8.87
C LYS A 68 -14.37 2.75 -9.26
N ASN A 69 -13.85 2.64 -10.48
CA ASN A 69 -12.68 3.41 -10.95
C ASN A 69 -11.42 3.21 -10.08
N GLY A 70 -11.30 2.04 -9.46
CA GLY A 70 -10.13 1.63 -8.67
C GLY A 70 -8.88 1.36 -9.52
N LEU A 71 -7.79 1.03 -8.83
CA LEU A 71 -6.48 0.77 -9.45
C LEU A 71 -6.60 -0.30 -10.54
N LYS A 72 -6.11 0.01 -11.75
CA LYS A 72 -6.11 -0.90 -12.89
C LYS A 72 -4.69 -1.35 -13.22
N VAL A 73 -4.56 -2.63 -13.53
CA VAL A 73 -3.32 -3.22 -14.04
C VAL A 73 -3.61 -3.86 -15.39
N PRO A 74 -3.09 -3.30 -16.50
CA PRO A 74 -3.19 -3.93 -17.81
C PRO A 74 -2.57 -5.33 -17.84
N HIS A 75 -3.13 -6.21 -18.67
CA HIS A 75 -2.62 -7.58 -18.80
C HIS A 75 -1.15 -7.58 -19.25
N GLY A 76 -0.31 -8.37 -18.58
CA GLY A 76 1.13 -8.46 -18.85
C GLY A 76 1.99 -7.40 -18.16
N TYR A 77 1.38 -6.49 -17.39
CA TYR A 77 2.06 -5.46 -16.60
C TYR A 77 1.93 -5.72 -15.10
N TYR A 78 2.77 -5.07 -14.30
CA TYR A 78 2.76 -5.20 -12.85
C TYR A 78 3.25 -3.94 -12.14
N TYR A 79 2.84 -3.76 -10.89
CA TYR A 79 3.46 -2.84 -9.93
C TYR A 79 4.41 -3.61 -9.00
N LEU A 80 5.53 -2.98 -8.63
CA LEU A 80 6.35 -3.44 -7.52
C LEU A 80 5.67 -3.11 -6.20
N VAL A 81 5.74 -4.02 -5.23
CA VAL A 81 5.10 -3.89 -3.92
C VAL A 81 6.06 -4.27 -2.81
N ASP A 82 5.83 -3.77 -1.58
CA ASP A 82 6.61 -4.23 -0.42
C ASP A 82 6.36 -5.72 -0.10
N ALA A 83 7.28 -6.35 0.64
CA ALA A 83 7.21 -7.74 1.08
C ALA A 83 5.98 -8.08 1.95
N GLY A 84 5.31 -7.06 2.49
CA GLY A 84 4.01 -7.17 3.16
C GLY A 84 2.86 -7.60 2.24
N TYR A 85 3.01 -7.44 0.92
CA TYR A 85 1.97 -7.76 -0.06
C TYR A 85 2.13 -9.16 -0.68
N PRO A 86 1.03 -9.80 -1.11
CA PRO A 86 1.08 -11.08 -1.79
C PRO A 86 1.53 -10.93 -3.26
N ASN A 87 2.33 -11.88 -3.74
CA ASN A 87 2.57 -12.04 -5.17
C ASN A 87 1.29 -12.51 -5.86
N SER A 88 0.79 -11.72 -6.81
CA SER A 88 -0.44 -12.00 -7.53
C SER A 88 -0.42 -11.36 -8.92
N GLY A 89 -1.40 -11.68 -9.77
CA GLY A 89 -1.49 -11.07 -11.10
C GLY A 89 -1.50 -9.53 -11.00
N GLY A 90 -0.49 -8.89 -11.59
CA GLY A 90 -0.33 -7.45 -11.58
C GLY A 90 0.48 -6.86 -10.41
N PHE A 91 0.95 -7.68 -9.45
CA PHE A 91 1.68 -7.21 -8.27
C PHE A 91 2.86 -8.14 -7.96
N LEU A 92 4.06 -7.57 -7.91
CA LEU A 92 5.30 -8.31 -7.73
C LEU A 92 6.04 -7.83 -6.47
N ALA A 93 6.03 -8.67 -5.43
CA ALA A 93 6.77 -8.46 -4.20
C ALA A 93 8.20 -9.00 -4.34
N PRO A 94 9.19 -8.39 -3.65
CA PRO A 94 10.58 -8.85 -3.69
C PRO A 94 10.71 -10.28 -3.15
N PHE A 95 11.70 -11.00 -3.67
CA PHE A 95 12.01 -12.35 -3.19
C PHE A 95 12.40 -12.31 -1.72
N ARG A 96 11.67 -13.08 -0.88
CA ARG A 96 11.94 -13.15 0.55
C ARG A 96 13.28 -13.82 0.80
N GLY A 97 14.13 -13.20 1.61
CA GLY A 97 15.44 -13.73 1.99
C GLY A 97 16.62 -13.16 1.20
N GLN A 98 16.38 -12.38 0.14
CA GLN A 98 17.41 -11.60 -0.54
C GLN A 98 17.36 -10.15 -0.05
N ARG A 99 18.45 -9.63 0.54
CA ARG A 99 18.54 -8.20 0.85
C ARG A 99 18.79 -7.42 -0.45
N TYR A 100 17.89 -6.51 -0.76
CA TYR A 100 18.00 -5.60 -1.90
C TYR A 100 18.37 -4.16 -1.50
N HIS A 101 18.47 -3.88 -0.20
CA HIS A 101 18.92 -2.57 0.29
C HIS A 101 20.30 -2.25 -0.28
N LEU A 102 20.41 -1.13 -0.98
CA LEU A 102 21.70 -0.56 -1.36
C LEU A 102 22.47 -0.25 -0.07
N LYS A 103 23.77 -0.52 -0.05
CA LYS A 103 24.63 0.08 0.97
C LYS A 103 24.63 1.57 0.68
N GLU A 104 24.08 2.35 1.61
CA GLU A 104 24.40 3.79 1.71
C GLU A 104 25.89 3.98 1.98
#